data_AF-A0AAP0D5N3-F1
#
_entry.id   AF-A0AAP0D5N3-F1
#
_cell.length_a   1.000
_cell.length_b   1.000
_cell.length_c   1.000
_cell.angle_alpha   90.00
_cell.angle_beta   90.00
_cell.angle_gamma   90.00
#
_symmetry.space_group_name_H-M   'P 1'
#
loop_
_entity.id
_entity.type
_entity.pdbx_description
1 polymer ?
#
loop_
_entity_poly.entity_id
_entity_poly.type
_entity_poly.pdbx_seq_one_letter_code
_entity_poly.pdbx_strand_id
1 'polypeptide(L)'
;MSATENTPSLPFLVQTNDPQAENNLYPFVFLYPDGNLFIFANNRAILFDYSNNLVLKTYPTMPGGQPRNYPSTGSAVLLPLKIKGEIVNEIEVLVCGGAPKGAFVNANKGIFNGALDTCGRIKISDSNPQWLMETMPLARVMGDMLLLPNGHVLIINGASTGVAGWELGRNPVLSPVAYRPNNEVGSRFEVQNPSTIPRVYHSTTVLLRDGRVLVGGSNPHDKYQFTNDVLYPTELSLETFSPTYLDSNSSALRPKIILPVTRSKVRYGKQLVILFTVSGVVDPSSVSVTMVAPSFNTHSFSMNQRLLVLDGGKASKIIGRSRYQIVVRAPPSGNIAPAGNYLLFVVHKEIPSPGIWVHMH
;
A
#
# COMPACT_ATOMS: atom_id res chain seq x y z
N MET A 1 9.43 -0.68 28.18
CA MET A 1 8.89 -2.06 28.16
C MET A 1 8.50 -2.42 29.57
N SER A 2 7.28 -2.93 29.78
CA SER A 2 6.82 -3.37 31.11
C SER A 2 7.62 -4.60 31.54
N ALA A 3 7.92 -4.74 32.84
CA ALA A 3 8.61 -5.89 33.43
C ALA A 3 7.85 -7.23 33.29
N THR A 4 6.70 -7.25 32.62
CA THR A 4 5.81 -8.40 32.42
C THR A 4 5.72 -8.88 30.97
N GLU A 5 6.37 -8.20 30.01
CA GLU A 5 6.38 -8.63 28.61
C GLU A 5 7.57 -9.59 28.36
N ASN A 6 7.33 -10.89 28.49
CA ASN A 6 8.25 -11.89 27.94
C ASN A 6 8.16 -11.84 26.42
N THR A 7 9.01 -11.03 25.77
CA THR A 7 9.05 -10.96 24.31
C THR A 7 9.47 -12.32 23.75
N PRO A 8 8.63 -12.99 22.93
CA PRO A 8 9.00 -14.25 22.33
C PRO A 8 10.20 -14.05 21.40
N SER A 9 11.16 -14.98 21.45
CA SER A 9 12.31 -14.95 20.54
C SER A 9 11.83 -15.18 19.11
N LEU A 10 12.21 -14.27 18.20
CA LEU A 10 11.98 -14.40 16.76
C LEU A 10 13.34 -14.41 16.03
N PRO A 11 14.00 -15.59 15.92
CA PRO A 11 15.33 -15.72 15.30
C PRO A 11 15.41 -15.18 13.86
N PHE A 12 14.27 -15.13 13.16
CA PHE A 12 14.16 -14.59 11.81
C PHE A 12 14.73 -13.17 11.68
N LEU A 13 14.50 -12.30 12.67
CA LEU A 13 15.05 -10.93 12.64
C LEU A 13 16.57 -10.95 12.79
N VAL A 14 17.13 -11.79 13.65
CA VAL A 14 18.59 -11.95 13.76
C VAL A 14 19.19 -12.48 12.45
N GLN A 15 18.53 -13.46 11.81
CA GLN A 15 18.98 -14.07 10.55
C GLN A 15 18.89 -13.14 9.33
N THR A 16 18.10 -12.07 9.42
CA THR A 16 17.93 -11.07 8.35
C THR A 16 18.68 -9.77 8.64
N ASN A 17 19.34 -9.66 9.78
CA ASN A 17 20.18 -8.53 10.12
C ASN A 17 21.48 -8.57 9.31
N ASP A 18 21.81 -7.45 8.64
CA ASP A 18 23.14 -7.22 8.11
C ASP A 18 23.94 -6.43 9.17
N PRO A 19 25.04 -6.98 9.73
CA PRO A 19 25.86 -6.25 10.69
C PRO A 19 26.28 -4.88 10.14
N GLN A 20 26.26 -3.85 10.99
CA GLN A 20 26.60 -2.45 10.67
C GLN A 20 25.63 -1.68 9.74
N ALA A 21 24.59 -2.34 9.21
CA ALA A 21 23.56 -1.65 8.41
C ALA A 21 22.15 -1.89 8.94
N GLU A 22 21.87 -3.02 9.60
CA GLU A 22 20.56 -3.32 10.19
C GLU A 22 19.39 -3.32 9.19
N ASN A 23 19.63 -3.75 7.93
CA ASN A 23 18.70 -3.83 6.78
C ASN A 23 17.38 -4.62 7.00
N ASN A 24 16.88 -4.73 8.23
CA ASN A 24 15.72 -5.46 8.69
C ASN A 24 14.83 -4.65 9.65
N LEU A 25 15.12 -3.37 9.92
CA LEU A 25 14.22 -2.50 10.68
C LEU A 25 12.97 -2.13 9.86
N TYR A 26 11.84 -1.93 10.54
CA TYR A 26 10.51 -1.78 9.92
C TYR A 26 10.19 -2.95 8.94
N PRO A 27 10.14 -4.20 9.43
CA PRO A 27 9.76 -5.34 8.59
C PRO A 27 8.36 -5.13 8.02
N PHE A 28 8.12 -5.60 6.80
CA PHE A 28 6.80 -5.54 6.18
C PHE A 28 5.95 -6.68 6.73
N VAL A 29 4.96 -6.34 7.56
CA VAL A 29 4.09 -7.31 8.21
C VAL A 29 2.68 -7.17 7.66
N PHE A 30 2.12 -8.27 7.15
CA PHE A 30 0.75 -8.34 6.66
C PHE A 30 0.01 -9.49 7.34
N LEU A 31 -1.19 -9.22 7.85
CA LEU A 31 -2.08 -10.27 8.35
C LEU A 31 -2.59 -11.12 7.18
N TYR A 32 -2.26 -12.40 7.17
CA TYR A 32 -2.76 -13.37 6.22
C TYR A 32 -4.24 -13.70 6.54
N PRO A 33 -5.11 -13.95 5.54
CA PRO A 33 -6.52 -14.28 5.74
C PRO A 33 -6.85 -15.46 6.68
N ASP A 34 -5.88 -16.32 7.00
CA ASP A 34 -6.02 -17.42 7.95
C ASP A 34 -5.76 -16.99 9.41
N GLY A 35 -5.29 -15.76 9.63
CA GLY A 35 -4.95 -15.21 10.95
C GLY A 35 -3.45 -15.13 11.24
N ASN A 36 -2.60 -15.74 10.42
CA ASN A 36 -1.14 -15.73 10.61
C ASN A 36 -0.51 -14.45 10.03
N LEU A 37 0.77 -14.22 10.31
CA LEU A 37 1.50 -13.04 9.83
C LEU A 37 2.46 -13.42 8.71
N PHE A 38 2.30 -12.81 7.53
CA PHE A 38 3.38 -12.73 6.56
C PHE A 38 4.36 -11.65 7.02
N ILE A 39 5.63 -12.01 7.23
CA ILE A 39 6.68 -11.09 7.65
C ILE A 39 7.79 -11.12 6.61
N PHE A 40 8.08 -9.97 6.01
CA PHE A 40 9.23 -9.77 5.12
C PHE A 40 10.25 -8.85 5.79
N ALA A 41 11.51 -9.30 5.85
CA ALA A 41 12.63 -8.54 6.39
C ALA A 41 13.89 -8.75 5.54
N ASN A 42 14.60 -7.65 5.26
CA ASN A 42 15.76 -7.60 4.37
C ASN A 42 15.39 -8.04 2.95
N ASN A 43 15.52 -9.33 2.64
CA ASN A 43 15.23 -9.93 1.33
C ASN A 43 14.54 -11.30 1.46
N ARG A 44 14.08 -11.66 2.67
CA ARG A 44 13.47 -12.95 3.00
C ARG A 44 12.08 -12.73 3.59
N ALA A 45 11.25 -13.77 3.53
CA ALA A 45 9.94 -13.76 4.18
C ALA A 45 9.57 -15.09 4.82
N ILE A 46 8.70 -15.01 5.83
CA ILE A 46 8.11 -16.16 6.52
C ILE A 46 6.59 -15.97 6.69
N LEU A 47 5.87 -17.08 6.84
CA LEU A 47 4.52 -17.11 7.42
C LEU A 47 4.67 -17.54 8.88
N PHE A 48 4.17 -16.72 9.79
CA PHE A 48 4.42 -16.85 11.22
C PHE A 48 3.11 -16.94 11.99
N ASP A 49 2.97 -18.03 12.73
CA ASP A 49 1.95 -18.20 13.76
C ASP A 49 2.46 -17.57 15.05
N TYR A 50 1.99 -16.35 15.31
CA TYR A 50 2.40 -15.58 16.47
C TYR A 50 1.79 -16.10 17.78
N SER A 51 0.72 -16.91 17.72
CA SER A 51 0.07 -17.46 18.91
C SER A 51 0.87 -18.64 19.46
N ASN A 52 1.44 -19.45 18.57
CA ASN A 52 2.27 -20.61 18.94
C ASN A 52 3.78 -20.35 18.80
N ASN A 53 4.19 -19.14 18.42
CA ASN A 53 5.58 -18.75 18.13
C ASN A 53 6.26 -19.70 17.11
N LEU A 54 5.56 -20.01 16.02
CA LEU A 54 5.97 -21.01 15.04
C LEU A 54 6.09 -20.43 13.63
N VAL A 55 7.21 -20.71 12.94
CA VAL A 55 7.35 -20.44 11.51
C VAL A 55 6.65 -21.55 10.73
N LEU A 56 5.50 -21.23 10.13
CA LEU A 56 4.70 -22.19 9.35
C LEU A 56 5.27 -22.42 7.95
N LYS A 57 5.86 -21.37 7.36
CA LYS A 57 6.40 -21.42 6.00
C LYS A 57 7.57 -20.45 5.87
N THR A 58 8.60 -20.85 5.15
CA THR A 58 9.66 -19.94 4.66
C THR A 58 9.47 -19.75 3.16
N TYR A 59 9.41 -18.51 2.71
CA TYR A 59 9.28 -18.17 1.30
C TYR A 59 10.67 -18.10 0.64
N PRO A 60 10.79 -18.30 -0.69
CA PRO A 60 12.07 -18.12 -1.36
C PRO A 60 12.63 -16.72 -1.11
N THR A 61 13.96 -16.61 -1.02
CA THR A 61 14.65 -15.32 -1.00
C THR A 61 14.33 -14.54 -2.27
N MET A 62 14.10 -13.23 -2.13
CA MET A 62 13.85 -12.38 -3.30
C MET A 62 15.06 -12.40 -4.24
N PRO A 63 14.86 -12.61 -5.56
CA PRO A 63 15.95 -12.57 -6.54
C PRO A 63 16.79 -11.29 -6.46
N GLY A 64 18.09 -11.43 -6.69
CA GLY A 64 19.08 -10.35 -6.57
C GLY A 64 19.62 -10.12 -5.17
N GLY A 65 18.99 -10.68 -4.12
CA GLY A 65 19.52 -10.67 -2.75
C GLY A 65 19.65 -9.28 -2.12
N GLN A 66 18.99 -8.27 -2.69
CA GLN A 66 19.09 -6.89 -2.22
C GLN A 66 18.15 -6.61 -1.03
N PRO A 67 18.60 -5.87 -0.01
CA PRO A 67 17.75 -5.49 1.12
C PRO A 67 16.64 -4.55 0.68
N ARG A 68 15.46 -4.63 1.33
CA ARG A 68 14.30 -3.75 1.09
C ARG A 68 13.80 -3.01 2.33
N ASN A 69 14.30 -3.34 3.51
CA ASN A 69 13.90 -2.69 4.76
C ASN A 69 14.93 -1.64 5.17
N TYR A 70 14.61 -0.83 6.16
CA TYR A 70 15.50 0.27 6.58
C TYR A 70 16.88 -0.27 6.94
N PRO A 71 17.98 0.43 6.56
CA PRO A 71 18.05 1.73 5.90
C PRO A 71 17.94 1.68 4.37
N SER A 72 18.01 0.49 3.75
CA SER A 72 17.76 0.34 2.31
C SER A 72 16.40 0.91 1.88
N THR A 73 15.34 0.67 2.67
CA THR A 73 14.04 1.36 2.61
C THR A 73 13.39 1.38 1.22
N GLY A 74 13.00 0.20 0.75
CA GLY A 74 11.91 0.05 -0.21
C GLY A 74 10.56 0.13 0.48
N SER A 75 9.52 -0.36 -0.19
CA SER A 75 8.17 -0.40 0.36
C SER A 75 7.40 -1.61 -0.16
N ALA A 76 6.26 -1.90 0.46
CA ALA A 76 5.46 -3.06 0.13
C ALA A 76 3.97 -2.84 0.35
N VAL A 77 3.18 -3.61 -0.40
CA VAL A 77 1.72 -3.70 -0.24
C VAL A 77 1.26 -5.15 -0.33
N LEU A 78 0.23 -5.48 0.46
CA LEU A 78 -0.64 -6.61 0.19
C LEU A 78 -1.61 -6.18 -0.91
N LEU A 79 -1.52 -6.79 -2.10
CA LEU A 79 -2.39 -6.47 -3.22
C LEU A 79 -3.87 -6.72 -2.89
N PRO A 80 -4.82 -6.09 -3.61
CA PRO A 80 -6.24 -6.16 -3.29
C PRO A 80 -6.76 -7.58 -3.07
N LEU A 81 -7.38 -7.82 -1.90
CA LEU A 81 -7.99 -9.10 -1.58
C LEU A 81 -9.36 -9.19 -2.23
N LYS A 82 -9.47 -9.99 -3.29
CA LYS A 82 -10.72 -10.26 -3.99
C LYS A 82 -11.48 -11.37 -3.26
N ILE A 83 -12.60 -11.02 -2.64
CA ILE A 83 -13.44 -11.98 -1.92
C ILE A 83 -14.38 -12.62 -2.94
N LYS A 84 -14.48 -13.95 -2.91
CA LYS A 84 -15.47 -14.72 -3.68
C LYS A 84 -16.11 -15.75 -2.75
N GLY A 85 -17.41 -15.65 -2.52
CA GLY A 85 -18.09 -16.42 -1.48
C GLY A 85 -17.51 -16.09 -0.11
N GLU A 86 -16.89 -17.09 0.53
CA GLU A 86 -16.32 -16.99 1.87
C GLU A 86 -14.78 -17.04 1.87
N ILE A 87 -14.14 -17.02 0.70
CA ILE A 87 -12.70 -17.23 0.56
C ILE A 87 -12.00 -16.11 -0.21
N VAL A 88 -10.69 -15.99 0.03
CA VAL A 88 -9.74 -15.15 -0.74
C VAL A 88 -8.69 -16.08 -1.32
N ASN A 89 -8.76 -16.35 -2.62
CA ASN A 89 -7.91 -17.37 -3.27
C ASN A 89 -6.50 -16.86 -3.58
N GLU A 90 -6.39 -15.59 -3.96
CA GLU A 90 -5.15 -15.00 -4.41
C GLU A 90 -4.72 -13.95 -3.40
N ILE A 91 -3.62 -14.24 -2.71
CA ILE A 91 -3.03 -13.37 -1.72
C ILE A 91 -1.63 -13.07 -2.25
N GLU A 92 -1.40 -11.82 -2.61
CA GLU A 92 -0.18 -11.42 -3.29
C GLU A 92 0.47 -10.23 -2.60
N VAL A 93 1.78 -10.28 -2.46
CA VAL A 93 2.59 -9.18 -1.92
C VAL A 93 3.44 -8.61 -3.03
N LEU A 94 3.47 -7.29 -3.13
CA LEU A 94 4.37 -6.53 -4.00
C LEU A 94 5.36 -5.77 -3.12
N VAL A 95 6.65 -5.90 -3.42
CA VAL A 95 7.75 -5.19 -2.75
C VAL A 95 8.57 -4.47 -3.81
N CYS A 96 8.82 -3.18 -3.65
CA CYS A 96 9.50 -2.36 -4.65
C CYS A 96 10.60 -1.49 -4.03
N GLY A 97 11.65 -1.24 -4.82
CA GLY A 97 12.65 -0.23 -4.51
C GLY A 97 13.57 -0.58 -3.34
N GLY A 98 14.14 0.45 -2.73
CA GLY A 98 15.21 0.36 -1.74
C GLY A 98 16.59 0.65 -2.34
N ALA A 99 17.64 0.36 -1.60
CA ALA A 99 19.03 0.57 -1.99
C ALA A 99 19.80 -0.77 -2.00
N PRO A 100 20.87 -0.88 -2.82
CA PRO A 100 21.64 -2.11 -2.89
C PRO A 100 22.38 -2.42 -1.58
N LYS A 101 22.73 -3.69 -1.37
CA LYS A 101 23.53 -4.13 -0.23
C LYS A 101 24.84 -3.34 -0.14
N GLY A 102 25.17 -2.85 1.05
CA GLY A 102 26.34 -2.00 1.30
C GLY A 102 26.12 -0.50 1.07
N ALA A 103 24.98 -0.08 0.51
CA ALA A 103 24.70 1.33 0.23
C ALA A 103 24.74 2.22 1.48
N PHE A 104 24.31 1.71 2.64
CA PHE A 104 24.36 2.48 3.89
C PHE A 104 25.79 2.78 4.33
N VAL A 105 26.67 1.78 4.29
CA VAL A 105 28.09 1.93 4.62
C VAL A 105 28.77 2.91 3.66
N ASN A 106 28.41 2.85 2.38
CA ASN A 106 28.91 3.76 1.35
C ASN A 106 28.40 5.20 1.55
N ALA A 107 27.12 5.37 1.86
CA ALA A 107 26.50 6.68 2.07
C ALA A 107 27.13 7.41 3.27
N ASN A 108 27.46 6.70 4.36
CA ASN A 108 28.21 7.24 5.49
C ASN A 108 29.65 7.69 5.13
N LYS A 109 30.16 7.26 3.97
CA LYS A 109 31.45 7.70 3.38
C LYS A 109 31.26 8.74 2.28
N GLY A 110 30.05 9.26 2.08
CA GLY A 110 29.72 10.23 1.04
C GLY A 110 29.52 9.63 -0.37
N ILE A 111 29.41 8.30 -0.48
CA ILE A 111 29.20 7.60 -1.76
C ILE A 111 27.73 7.15 -1.84
N PHE A 112 26.94 7.82 -2.67
CA PHE A 112 25.50 7.59 -2.78
C PHE A 112 25.18 6.65 -3.95
N ASN A 113 24.97 5.37 -3.65
CA ASN A 113 24.62 4.38 -4.67
C ASN A 113 23.25 4.64 -5.30
N GLY A 114 23.07 4.20 -6.56
CA GLY A 114 21.77 4.16 -7.21
C GLY A 114 20.77 3.31 -6.43
N ALA A 115 19.55 3.83 -6.27
CA ALA A 115 18.44 3.06 -5.73
C ALA A 115 18.07 1.91 -6.67
N LEU A 116 17.33 0.95 -6.14
CA LEU A 116 16.79 -0.18 -6.89
C LEU A 116 15.55 0.27 -7.66
N ASP A 117 15.46 -0.16 -8.91
CA ASP A 117 14.29 -0.08 -9.78
C ASP A 117 13.54 -1.42 -9.85
N THR A 118 13.92 -2.39 -9.03
CA THR A 118 13.31 -3.73 -9.06
C THR A 118 12.11 -3.82 -8.11
N CYS A 119 11.05 -4.46 -8.60
CA CYS A 119 9.86 -4.83 -7.87
C CYS A 119 9.68 -6.35 -7.92
N GLY A 120 9.46 -6.99 -6.77
CA GLY A 120 9.10 -8.40 -6.66
C GLY A 120 7.64 -8.57 -6.27
N ARG A 121 6.88 -9.34 -7.06
CA ARG A 121 5.52 -9.79 -6.74
C ARG A 121 5.54 -11.28 -6.43
N ILE A 122 4.89 -11.68 -5.34
CA ILE A 122 4.78 -13.09 -4.94
C ILE A 122 3.34 -13.42 -4.57
N LYS A 123 2.82 -14.52 -5.11
CA LYS A 123 1.54 -15.09 -4.68
C LYS A 123 1.78 -16.01 -3.49
N ILE A 124 1.56 -15.47 -2.30
CA ILE A 124 1.89 -16.14 -1.04
C ILE A 124 0.90 -17.24 -0.67
N SER A 125 -0.25 -17.31 -1.36
CA SER A 125 -1.23 -18.40 -1.26
C SER A 125 -0.91 -19.63 -2.09
N ASP A 126 0.08 -19.58 -2.99
CA ASP A 126 0.47 -20.76 -3.77
C ASP A 126 1.13 -21.83 -2.89
N SER A 127 0.96 -23.09 -3.28
CA SER A 127 1.66 -24.22 -2.65
C SER A 127 3.18 -24.07 -2.79
N ASN A 128 3.64 -23.62 -3.97
CA ASN A 128 5.03 -23.28 -4.26
C ASN A 128 5.18 -21.82 -4.74
N PRO A 129 5.17 -20.83 -3.82
CA PRO A 129 5.27 -19.40 -4.16
C PRO A 129 6.59 -19.07 -4.84
N GLN A 130 6.56 -18.25 -5.89
CA GLN A 130 7.74 -17.75 -6.58
C GLN A 130 7.67 -16.23 -6.75
N TRP A 131 8.83 -15.58 -6.74
CA TRP A 131 8.93 -14.15 -7.03
C TRP A 131 8.92 -13.91 -8.53
N LEU A 132 7.96 -13.11 -9.00
CA LEU A 132 7.98 -12.49 -10.31
C LEU A 132 8.62 -11.10 -10.19
N MET A 133 9.75 -10.89 -10.85
CA MET A 133 10.47 -9.63 -10.83
C MET A 133 10.08 -8.76 -12.03
N GLU A 134 9.87 -7.47 -11.80
CA GLU A 134 9.66 -6.43 -12.81
C GLU A 134 10.55 -5.22 -12.51
N THR A 135 10.82 -4.41 -13.53
CA THR A 135 11.53 -3.14 -13.39
C THR A 135 10.52 -1.99 -13.40
N MET A 136 10.48 -1.19 -12.34
CA MET A 136 9.72 0.05 -12.28
C MET A 136 10.48 1.17 -13.02
N PRO A 137 9.79 2.14 -13.65
CA PRO A 137 10.44 3.12 -14.53
C PRO A 137 11.36 4.12 -13.81
N LEU A 138 11.24 4.24 -12.49
CA LEU A 138 12.00 5.19 -11.68
C LEU A 138 12.53 4.47 -10.43
N ALA A 139 13.85 4.27 -10.36
CA ALA A 139 14.53 3.74 -9.17
C ALA A 139 14.21 4.60 -7.94
N ARG A 140 13.95 3.95 -6.79
CA ARG A 140 13.42 4.66 -5.62
C ARG A 140 13.81 4.02 -4.30
N VAL A 141 14.45 4.80 -3.44
CA VAL A 141 14.60 4.58 -2.00
C VAL A 141 13.69 5.55 -1.24
N MET A 142 13.18 5.16 -0.07
CA MET A 142 12.23 5.93 0.73
C MET A 142 10.89 6.23 0.03
N GLY A 143 10.51 5.37 -0.92
CA GLY A 143 9.22 5.50 -1.59
C GLY A 143 8.08 4.96 -0.73
N ASP A 144 6.97 5.66 -0.66
CA ASP A 144 5.72 5.15 -0.11
C ASP A 144 4.94 4.34 -1.15
N MET A 145 4.22 3.32 -0.69
CA MET A 145 3.26 2.56 -1.50
C MET A 145 1.88 2.52 -0.86
N LEU A 146 0.83 2.89 -1.60
CA LEU A 146 -0.56 2.93 -1.12
C LEU A 146 -1.51 2.28 -2.10
N LEU A 147 -2.49 1.55 -1.56
CA LEU A 147 -3.64 1.06 -2.32
C LEU A 147 -4.64 2.20 -2.56
N LEU A 148 -5.01 2.39 -3.82
CA LEU A 148 -6.08 3.29 -4.23
C LEU A 148 -7.43 2.54 -4.25
N PRO A 149 -8.57 3.25 -4.15
CA PRO A 149 -9.89 2.63 -4.09
C PRO A 149 -10.24 1.71 -5.27
N ASN A 150 -9.62 1.94 -6.43
CA ASN A 150 -9.81 1.16 -7.65
C ASN A 150 -8.92 -0.10 -7.73
N GLY A 151 -8.07 -0.34 -6.74
CA GLY A 151 -7.15 -1.49 -6.74
C GLY A 151 -5.78 -1.25 -7.33
N HIS A 152 -5.49 -0.03 -7.79
CA HIS A 152 -4.13 0.34 -8.20
C HIS A 152 -3.25 0.62 -6.98
N VAL A 153 -1.94 0.55 -7.18
CA VAL A 153 -0.94 0.93 -6.18
C VAL A 153 -0.29 2.23 -6.63
N LEU A 154 -0.28 3.23 -5.76
CA LEU A 154 0.50 4.46 -5.95
C LEU A 154 1.88 4.27 -5.33
N ILE A 155 2.93 4.52 -6.09
CA ILE A 155 4.32 4.63 -5.61
C ILE A 155 4.73 6.10 -5.67
N ILE A 156 5.08 6.71 -4.53
CA ILE A 156 5.30 8.17 -4.41
C ILE A 156 6.40 8.47 -3.38
N ASN A 157 6.93 9.70 -3.33
CA ASN A 157 8.02 10.13 -2.43
C ASN A 157 9.34 9.37 -2.64
N GLY A 158 10.40 9.81 -2.00
CA GLY A 158 11.71 9.16 -2.03
C GLY A 158 12.72 9.80 -2.99
N ALA A 159 13.82 9.09 -3.18
CA ALA A 159 15.02 9.56 -3.87
C ALA A 159 15.60 8.47 -4.78
N SER A 160 16.37 8.84 -5.80
CA SER A 160 16.93 7.89 -6.78
C SER A 160 18.32 7.40 -6.41
N THR A 161 18.97 8.01 -5.41
CA THR A 161 20.27 7.56 -4.89
C THR A 161 20.36 7.73 -3.37
N GLY A 162 21.27 6.98 -2.75
CA GLY A 162 21.49 6.98 -1.30
C GLY A 162 20.64 5.96 -0.55
N VAL A 163 20.33 6.27 0.71
CA VAL A 163 19.59 5.41 1.64
C VAL A 163 18.72 6.26 2.57
N ALA A 164 17.85 5.62 3.35
CA ALA A 164 17.18 6.29 4.45
C ALA A 164 18.11 6.57 5.63
N GLY A 165 17.71 7.53 6.45
CA GLY A 165 18.54 8.12 7.51
C GLY A 165 18.82 9.59 7.23
N TRP A 166 19.41 10.27 8.22
CA TRP A 166 19.67 11.70 8.11
C TRP A 166 20.83 11.99 7.17
N GLU A 167 20.67 12.99 6.31
CA GLU A 167 21.68 13.43 5.32
C GLU A 167 22.05 12.42 4.22
N LEU A 168 21.40 11.26 4.11
CA LEU A 168 21.85 10.17 3.23
C LEU A 168 21.10 10.03 1.90
N GLY A 169 19.90 10.59 1.77
CA GLY A 169 19.13 10.57 0.53
C GLY A 169 19.62 11.61 -0.48
N ARG A 170 19.60 11.29 -1.78
CA ARG A 170 20.00 12.22 -2.86
C ARG A 170 19.06 12.08 -4.06
N ASN A 171 18.93 13.16 -4.83
CA ASN A 171 18.16 13.22 -6.08
C ASN A 171 16.68 12.81 -5.90
N PRO A 172 15.81 13.70 -5.38
CA PRO A 172 14.41 13.40 -5.10
C PRO A 172 13.68 12.93 -6.36
N VAL A 173 12.87 11.90 -6.24
CA VAL A 173 12.07 11.37 -7.34
C VAL A 173 10.68 12.00 -7.29
N LEU A 174 10.52 13.08 -8.05
CA LEU A 174 9.34 13.95 -7.99
C LEU A 174 8.09 13.38 -8.67
N SER A 175 8.26 12.50 -9.66
CA SER A 175 7.14 11.84 -10.34
C SER A 175 6.66 10.62 -9.56
N PRO A 176 5.37 10.52 -9.22
CA PRO A 176 4.76 9.28 -8.75
C PRO A 176 4.70 8.24 -9.89
N VAL A 177 4.46 6.98 -9.53
CA VAL A 177 4.22 5.88 -10.47
C VAL A 177 2.94 5.16 -10.06
N ALA A 178 1.99 5.03 -10.96
CA ALA A 178 0.84 4.16 -10.79
C ALA A 178 1.20 2.74 -11.21
N TYR A 179 0.92 1.75 -10.36
CA TYR A 179 1.03 0.33 -10.66
C TYR A 179 -0.36 -0.31 -10.76
N ARG A 180 -0.65 -0.90 -11.93
CA ARG A 180 -1.92 -1.52 -12.28
C ARG A 180 -1.78 -3.05 -12.19
N PRO A 181 -2.14 -3.69 -11.06
CA PRO A 181 -1.79 -5.10 -10.81
C PRO A 181 -2.43 -6.11 -11.76
N ASN A 182 -3.55 -5.75 -12.41
CA ASN A 182 -4.26 -6.63 -13.33
C ASN A 182 -3.80 -6.47 -14.79
N ASN A 183 -2.96 -5.49 -15.10
CA ASN A 183 -2.40 -5.33 -16.43
C ASN A 183 -1.37 -6.43 -16.73
N GLU A 184 -1.08 -6.63 -18.01
CA GLU A 184 -0.03 -7.53 -18.47
C GLU A 184 1.34 -7.05 -17.97
N VAL A 185 2.24 -8.00 -17.68
CA VAL A 185 3.62 -7.70 -17.30
C VAL A 185 4.25 -6.79 -18.35
N GLY A 186 4.97 -5.74 -17.91
CA GLY A 186 5.53 -4.72 -18.80
C GLY A 186 4.59 -3.54 -19.11
N SER A 187 3.30 -3.64 -18.79
CA SER A 187 2.30 -2.55 -18.95
C SER A 187 1.68 -2.10 -17.62
N ARG A 188 2.26 -2.52 -16.50
CA ARG A 188 1.72 -2.26 -15.15
C ARG A 188 2.10 -0.90 -14.60
N PHE A 189 3.26 -0.34 -15.00
CA PHE A 189 3.76 0.92 -14.44
C PHE A 189 3.49 2.09 -15.37
N GLU A 190 3.02 3.19 -14.79
CA GLU A 190 2.72 4.43 -15.51
C GLU A 190 3.22 5.62 -14.71
N VAL A 191 4.19 6.37 -15.25
CA VAL A 191 4.72 7.58 -14.62
C VAL A 191 3.65 8.66 -14.62
N GLN A 192 3.49 9.33 -13.48
CA GLN A 192 2.50 10.39 -13.27
C GLN A 192 3.18 11.76 -13.23
N ASN A 193 2.37 12.83 -13.30
CA ASN A 193 2.87 14.20 -13.26
C ASN A 193 3.67 14.48 -11.98
N PRO A 194 4.82 15.18 -12.08
CA PRO A 194 5.70 15.43 -10.94
C PRO A 194 5.15 16.49 -9.98
N SER A 195 5.55 16.38 -8.71
CA SER A 195 5.54 17.50 -7.76
C SER A 195 6.79 18.39 -7.96
N THR A 196 6.83 19.54 -7.31
CA THR A 196 8.03 20.37 -7.19
C THR A 196 8.69 20.26 -5.82
N ILE A 197 8.07 19.57 -4.86
CA ILE A 197 8.54 19.49 -3.47
C ILE A 197 9.26 18.16 -3.23
N PRO A 198 10.54 18.17 -2.82
CA PRO A 198 11.24 16.98 -2.37
C PRO A 198 10.59 16.35 -1.13
N ARG A 199 10.14 15.10 -1.25
CA ARG A 199 9.63 14.30 -0.14
C ARG A 199 10.56 13.12 0.08
N VAL A 200 11.56 13.24 0.95
CA VAL A 200 12.60 12.22 1.19
C VAL A 200 12.39 11.54 2.56
N TYR A 201 13.43 11.34 3.37
CA TYR A 201 13.30 10.72 4.69
C TYR A 201 12.30 11.48 5.57
N HIS A 202 11.52 10.73 6.36
CA HIS A 202 10.40 11.24 7.16
C HIS A 202 9.30 11.98 6.37
N SER A 203 9.14 11.71 5.08
CA SER A 203 7.89 11.99 4.37
C SER A 203 6.82 10.94 4.68
N THR A 204 5.56 11.27 4.41
CA THR A 204 4.43 10.38 4.63
C THR A 204 3.30 10.64 3.64
N THR A 205 2.42 9.65 3.49
CA THR A 205 1.24 9.72 2.65
C THR A 205 0.03 9.00 3.27
N VAL A 206 -1.18 9.48 2.97
CA VAL A 206 -2.43 8.84 3.37
C VAL A 206 -3.54 9.05 2.35
N LEU A 207 -4.32 8.00 2.08
CA LEU A 207 -5.50 8.08 1.23
C LEU A 207 -6.63 8.88 1.90
N LEU A 208 -7.20 9.83 1.18
CA LEU A 208 -8.35 10.62 1.61
C LEU A 208 -9.67 10.02 1.13
N ARG A 209 -10.76 10.39 1.83
CA ARG A 209 -12.12 9.97 1.48
C ARG A 209 -12.54 10.39 0.08
N ASP A 210 -12.05 11.51 -0.43
CA ASP A 210 -12.39 11.98 -1.77
C ASP A 210 -11.54 11.31 -2.87
N GLY A 211 -10.73 10.30 -2.53
CA GLY A 211 -9.87 9.59 -3.47
C GLY A 211 -8.53 10.28 -3.76
N ARG A 212 -8.27 11.48 -3.22
CA ARG A 212 -6.91 12.05 -3.29
C ARG A 212 -5.98 11.35 -2.31
N VAL A 213 -4.67 11.54 -2.49
CA VAL A 213 -3.66 11.13 -1.52
C VAL A 213 -3.03 12.38 -0.93
N LEU A 214 -3.15 12.56 0.38
CA LEU A 214 -2.45 13.61 1.11
C LEU A 214 -0.98 13.21 1.25
N VAL A 215 -0.08 14.14 0.95
CA VAL A 215 1.37 13.99 1.05
C VAL A 215 1.89 15.06 2.00
N GLY A 216 2.76 14.68 2.92
CA GLY A 216 3.28 15.58 3.94
C GLY A 216 4.67 15.20 4.42
N GLY A 217 5.23 16.10 5.23
CA GLY A 217 6.58 16.01 5.74
C GLY A 217 7.65 16.24 4.68
N SER A 218 8.85 16.55 5.12
CA SER A 218 10.00 15.66 5.05
C SER A 218 10.99 16.22 6.06
N ASN A 219 11.69 15.36 6.80
CA ASN A 219 12.74 15.82 7.69
C ASN A 219 13.94 14.87 7.58
N PRO A 220 14.87 15.13 6.64
CA PRO A 220 16.07 14.33 6.49
C PRO A 220 17.18 14.71 7.48
N HIS A 221 16.83 15.32 8.61
CA HIS A 221 17.75 15.89 9.59
C HIS A 221 17.45 15.37 11.01
N ASP A 222 18.47 15.39 11.88
CA ASP A 222 18.34 15.03 13.29
C ASP A 222 17.40 15.98 14.07
N LYS A 223 17.35 17.24 13.63
CA LYS A 223 16.52 18.33 14.16
C LYS A 223 15.82 19.03 13.00
N TYR A 224 14.86 19.89 13.32
CA TYR A 224 14.27 20.74 12.29
C TYR A 224 15.28 21.76 11.77
N GLN A 225 15.44 21.82 10.45
CA GLN A 225 16.32 22.74 9.73
C GLN A 225 15.51 23.43 8.64
N PHE A 226 15.20 24.71 8.83
CA PHE A 226 14.36 25.48 7.88
C PHE A 226 15.17 26.42 6.99
N THR A 227 16.49 26.46 7.18
CA THR A 227 17.40 27.31 6.42
C THR A 227 17.75 26.66 5.08
N ASN A 228 18.01 27.48 4.06
CA ASN A 228 18.31 27.00 2.70
C ASN A 228 19.79 26.60 2.50
N ASP A 229 20.56 26.47 3.57
CA ASP A 229 21.97 26.04 3.56
C ASP A 229 22.14 24.52 3.69
N VAL A 230 21.05 23.79 3.94
CA VAL A 230 21.00 22.32 3.89
C VAL A 230 20.44 21.83 2.55
N LEU A 231 20.74 20.58 2.21
CA LEU A 231 20.36 20.02 0.90
C LEU A 231 18.84 19.95 0.70
N TYR A 232 18.09 19.55 1.75
CA TYR A 232 16.63 19.42 1.72
C TYR A 232 16.04 19.90 3.05
N PRO A 233 15.65 21.18 3.19
CA PRO A 233 15.10 21.71 4.43
C PRO A 233 13.89 20.92 4.93
N THR A 234 13.62 20.99 6.24
CA THR A 234 12.41 20.45 6.86
C THR A 234 11.17 21.00 6.17
N GLU A 235 10.37 20.12 5.61
CA GLU A 235 9.17 20.44 4.85
C GLU A 235 7.90 20.16 5.68
N LEU A 236 7.16 21.21 6.01
CA LEU A 236 5.94 21.15 6.83
C LEU A 236 4.66 21.34 6.03
N SER A 237 4.76 21.75 4.76
CA SER A 237 3.62 21.89 3.88
C SER A 237 3.00 20.54 3.55
N LEU A 238 1.72 20.61 3.18
CA LEU A 238 0.95 19.48 2.67
C LEU A 238 0.60 19.73 1.21
N GLU A 239 0.66 18.67 0.40
CA GLU A 239 0.16 18.66 -0.97
C GLU A 239 -0.79 17.46 -1.14
N THR A 240 -1.62 17.48 -2.19
CA THR A 240 -2.45 16.34 -2.52
C THR A 240 -2.16 15.85 -3.93
N PHE A 241 -1.81 14.57 -4.06
CA PHE A 241 -1.81 13.89 -5.34
C PHE A 241 -3.26 13.57 -5.73
N SER A 242 -3.64 13.95 -6.96
CA SER A 242 -4.95 13.68 -7.54
C SER A 242 -4.82 12.63 -8.65
N PRO A 243 -5.22 11.37 -8.42
CA PRO A 243 -5.15 10.32 -9.44
C PRO A 243 -6.05 10.63 -10.64
N THR A 244 -5.73 10.07 -11.80
CA THR A 244 -6.45 10.29 -13.08
C THR A 244 -7.95 10.01 -13.03
N TYR A 245 -8.40 9.13 -12.13
CA TYR A 245 -9.84 8.92 -11.92
C TYR A 245 -10.59 10.14 -11.34
N LEU A 246 -9.88 11.20 -10.93
CA LEU A 246 -10.45 12.47 -10.47
C LEU A 246 -10.42 13.56 -11.55
N ASP A 247 -9.92 13.26 -12.75
CA ASP A 247 -9.87 14.21 -13.85
C ASP A 247 -11.29 14.69 -14.23
N SER A 248 -11.38 15.91 -14.76
CA SER A 248 -12.66 16.52 -15.16
C SER A 248 -13.47 15.62 -16.12
N ASN A 249 -12.78 14.92 -17.01
CA ASN A 249 -13.38 13.97 -17.97
C ASN A 249 -14.01 12.74 -17.30
N SER A 250 -13.59 12.38 -16.09
CA SER A 250 -14.12 11.25 -15.31
C SER A 250 -15.32 11.64 -14.43
N SER A 251 -15.57 12.94 -14.23
CA SER A 251 -16.56 13.46 -13.28
C SER A 251 -17.98 12.91 -13.50
N ALA A 252 -18.42 12.80 -14.76
CA ALA A 252 -19.75 12.29 -15.10
C ALA A 252 -19.93 10.80 -14.78
N LEU A 253 -18.84 10.03 -14.78
CA LEU A 253 -18.85 8.60 -14.51
C LEU A 253 -18.60 8.26 -13.04
N ARG A 254 -18.27 9.27 -12.22
CA ARG A 254 -17.96 9.12 -10.80
C ARG A 254 -19.22 8.80 -10.00
N PRO A 255 -19.27 7.65 -9.30
CA PRO A 255 -20.44 7.31 -8.49
C PRO A 255 -20.57 8.20 -7.25
N LYS A 256 -21.80 8.33 -6.74
CA LYS A 256 -22.11 8.93 -5.44
C LYS A 256 -22.98 7.97 -4.65
N ILE A 257 -22.47 7.51 -3.50
CA ILE A 257 -23.19 6.62 -2.60
C ILE A 257 -24.33 7.39 -1.92
N ILE A 258 -25.51 6.81 -1.93
CA ILE A 258 -26.71 7.30 -1.22
C ILE A 258 -26.92 6.48 0.06
N LEU A 259 -26.84 5.15 -0.06
CA LEU A 259 -26.91 4.21 1.06
C LEU A 259 -25.84 3.11 0.87
N PRO A 260 -25.24 2.58 1.95
CA PRO A 260 -25.41 2.99 3.35
C PRO A 260 -24.90 4.42 3.61
N VAL A 261 -25.27 5.00 4.75
CA VAL A 261 -24.77 6.32 5.17
C VAL A 261 -23.42 6.16 5.89
N THR A 262 -22.68 7.25 6.06
CA THR A 262 -21.43 7.20 6.82
C THR A 262 -21.68 6.76 8.27
N ARG A 263 -20.75 5.98 8.83
CA ARG A 263 -20.80 5.31 10.14
C ARG A 263 -21.81 4.16 10.23
N SER A 264 -22.33 3.67 9.11
CA SER A 264 -23.11 2.43 9.12
C SER A 264 -22.28 1.24 9.64
N LYS A 265 -22.93 0.42 10.44
CA LYS A 265 -22.38 -0.82 10.98
C LYS A 265 -22.56 -1.94 9.95
N VAL A 266 -21.48 -2.64 9.64
CA VAL A 266 -21.46 -3.76 8.69
C VAL A 266 -21.08 -5.02 9.46
N ARG A 267 -21.93 -6.04 9.36
CA ARG A 267 -21.73 -7.33 10.05
C ARG A 267 -21.03 -8.32 9.13
N TYR A 268 -20.09 -9.09 9.66
CA TYR A 268 -19.42 -10.15 8.90
C TYR A 268 -20.38 -11.10 8.18
N GLY A 269 -20.07 -11.43 6.93
CA GLY A 269 -20.81 -12.38 6.08
C GLY A 269 -22.22 -11.94 5.68
N LYS A 270 -22.73 -10.80 6.16
CA LYS A 270 -24.08 -10.31 5.83
C LYS A 270 -24.10 -9.59 4.48
N GLN A 271 -25.27 -9.61 3.84
CA GLN A 271 -25.49 -8.82 2.65
C GLN A 271 -25.53 -7.33 3.00
N LEU A 272 -24.94 -6.54 2.13
CA LEU A 272 -24.94 -5.09 2.16
C LEU A 272 -25.52 -4.58 0.84
N VAL A 273 -26.62 -3.85 0.94
CA VAL A 273 -27.24 -3.19 -0.20
C VAL A 273 -26.65 -1.79 -0.32
N ILE A 274 -26.10 -1.48 -1.49
CA ILE A 274 -25.52 -0.17 -1.78
C ILE A 274 -26.34 0.48 -2.89
N LEU A 275 -26.89 1.65 -2.57
CA LEU A 275 -27.62 2.51 -3.49
C LEU A 275 -26.72 3.66 -3.89
N PHE A 276 -26.58 3.93 -5.18
CA PHE A 276 -25.74 5.00 -5.68
C PHE A 276 -26.33 5.67 -6.93
N THR A 277 -25.80 6.83 -7.28
CA THR A 277 -26.10 7.54 -8.54
C THR A 277 -24.83 7.74 -9.33
N VAL A 278 -24.98 7.80 -10.65
CA VAL A 278 -23.95 8.24 -11.59
C VAL A 278 -24.64 9.19 -12.57
N SER A 279 -24.03 10.32 -12.90
CA SER A 279 -24.64 11.32 -13.79
C SER A 279 -24.66 10.85 -15.25
N GLY A 280 -23.60 10.15 -15.68
CA GLY A 280 -23.45 9.57 -17.01
C GLY A 280 -24.00 8.14 -17.13
N VAL A 281 -23.71 7.52 -18.28
CA VAL A 281 -24.12 6.14 -18.59
C VAL A 281 -23.31 5.15 -17.76
N VAL A 282 -24.00 4.28 -17.02
CA VAL A 282 -23.40 3.21 -16.24
C VAL A 282 -23.30 1.93 -17.05
N ASP A 283 -22.11 1.34 -17.08
CA ASP A 283 -21.91 -0.06 -17.44
C ASP A 283 -21.98 -0.91 -16.16
N PRO A 284 -23.09 -1.65 -15.93
CA PRO A 284 -23.29 -2.35 -14.67
C PRO A 284 -22.33 -3.52 -14.44
N SER A 285 -21.63 -3.98 -15.47
CA SER A 285 -20.62 -5.04 -15.36
C SER A 285 -19.26 -4.53 -14.87
N SER A 286 -19.02 -3.23 -14.99
CA SER A 286 -17.79 -2.56 -14.54
C SER A 286 -17.90 -1.94 -13.14
N VAL A 287 -19.03 -2.16 -12.46
CA VAL A 287 -19.27 -1.68 -11.10
C VAL A 287 -18.74 -2.69 -10.09
N SER A 288 -17.94 -2.22 -9.14
CA SER A 288 -17.48 -2.99 -8.00
C SER A 288 -17.59 -2.17 -6.71
N VAL A 289 -17.49 -2.85 -5.57
CA VAL A 289 -17.47 -2.21 -4.25
C VAL A 289 -16.17 -2.58 -3.56
N THR A 290 -15.46 -1.57 -3.09
CA THR A 290 -14.21 -1.77 -2.36
C THR A 290 -14.29 -1.20 -0.95
N MET A 291 -13.57 -1.83 -0.02
CA MET A 291 -13.37 -1.34 1.33
C MET A 291 -11.88 -1.17 1.60
N VAL A 292 -11.46 0.03 1.99
CA VAL A 292 -10.08 0.36 2.34
C VAL A 292 -9.96 0.50 3.86
N ALA A 293 -9.07 -0.27 4.48
CA ALA A 293 -8.56 0.03 5.81
C ALA A 293 -7.54 1.18 5.68
N PRO A 294 -7.74 2.32 6.38
CA PRO A 294 -6.77 3.42 6.37
C PRO A 294 -5.40 2.96 6.86
N SER A 295 -4.35 3.46 6.21
CA SER A 295 -2.97 3.19 6.61
C SER A 295 -2.54 4.09 7.78
N PHE A 296 -1.61 3.58 8.57
CA PHE A 296 -0.66 4.40 9.32
C PHE A 296 0.67 4.32 8.59
N ASN A 297 1.11 5.44 8.01
CA ASN A 297 2.32 5.48 7.19
C ASN A 297 3.45 6.18 7.94
N THR A 298 4.59 5.50 8.05
CA THR A 298 5.84 6.09 8.52
C THR A 298 7.01 5.30 7.95
N HIS A 299 8.16 5.96 7.77
CA HIS A 299 9.39 5.32 7.30
C HIS A 299 9.17 4.45 6.05
N SER A 300 8.40 4.99 5.09
CA SER A 300 8.10 4.38 3.79
C SER A 300 7.22 3.14 3.81
N PHE A 301 6.62 2.81 4.96
CA PHE A 301 5.71 1.66 5.08
C PHE A 301 4.33 2.09 5.60
N SER A 302 3.32 1.83 4.77
CA SER A 302 1.90 2.05 5.06
C SER A 302 1.31 0.82 5.77
N MET A 303 1.50 0.76 7.09
CA MET A 303 1.00 -0.30 7.96
C MET A 303 -0.54 -0.27 8.02
N ASN A 304 -1.15 -1.40 8.37
CA ASN A 304 -2.62 -1.59 8.47
C ASN A 304 -3.41 -1.44 7.15
N GLN A 305 -2.81 -0.92 6.08
CA GLN A 305 -3.52 -0.76 4.82
C GLN A 305 -4.01 -2.10 4.27
N ARG A 306 -5.25 -2.10 3.77
CA ARG A 306 -5.85 -3.27 3.10
C ARG A 306 -6.95 -2.80 2.18
N LEU A 307 -6.97 -3.29 0.96
CA LEU A 307 -8.09 -3.13 0.04
C LEU A 307 -8.81 -4.46 -0.10
N LEU A 308 -10.11 -4.45 0.17
CA LEU A 308 -11.01 -5.58 -0.04
C LEU A 308 -11.89 -5.26 -1.25
N VAL A 309 -11.97 -6.18 -2.21
CA VAL A 309 -12.99 -6.14 -3.26
C VAL A 309 -14.09 -7.10 -2.83
N LEU A 310 -15.27 -6.55 -2.53
CA LEU A 310 -16.38 -7.33 -1.98
C LEU A 310 -17.03 -8.19 -3.05
N ASP A 311 -17.44 -9.39 -2.65
CA ASP A 311 -18.18 -10.31 -3.53
C ASP A 311 -19.58 -9.73 -3.81
N GLY A 312 -19.93 -9.60 -5.08
CA GLY A 312 -21.13 -8.90 -5.51
C GLY A 312 -21.61 -9.33 -6.89
N GLY A 313 -22.91 -9.22 -7.11
CA GLY A 313 -23.52 -9.36 -8.42
C GLY A 313 -23.30 -8.13 -9.30
N LYS A 314 -23.86 -8.15 -10.51
CA LYS A 314 -23.91 -6.97 -11.38
C LYS A 314 -24.77 -5.88 -10.74
N ALA A 315 -24.39 -4.62 -10.94
CA ALA A 315 -25.27 -3.52 -10.58
C ALA A 315 -26.56 -3.57 -11.41
N SER A 316 -27.66 -3.04 -10.88
CA SER A 316 -28.94 -2.93 -11.57
C SER A 316 -29.48 -1.51 -11.47
N LYS A 317 -30.13 -1.05 -12.55
CA LYS A 317 -30.79 0.26 -12.58
C LYS A 317 -32.15 0.15 -11.90
N ILE A 318 -32.47 1.10 -11.03
CA ILE A 318 -33.79 1.19 -10.40
C ILE A 318 -34.71 1.97 -11.34
N ILE A 319 -35.88 1.41 -11.65
CA ILE A 319 -36.85 1.97 -12.60
C ILE A 319 -37.23 3.41 -12.19
N GLY A 320 -37.26 4.32 -13.17
CA GLY A 320 -37.77 5.68 -13.03
C GLY A 320 -36.83 6.69 -12.35
N ARG A 321 -35.61 6.32 -11.95
CA ARG A 321 -34.62 7.22 -11.35
C ARG A 321 -33.22 6.93 -11.92
N SER A 322 -32.32 7.92 -11.98
CA SER A 322 -30.88 7.71 -12.29
C SER A 322 -30.13 7.07 -11.10
N ARG A 323 -30.75 6.05 -10.49
CA ARG A 323 -30.27 5.35 -9.30
C ARG A 323 -29.95 3.90 -9.67
N TYR A 324 -28.91 3.40 -9.04
CA TYR A 324 -28.39 2.07 -9.25
C TYR A 324 -28.21 1.39 -7.91
N GLN A 325 -28.38 0.07 -7.90
CA GLN A 325 -28.17 -0.76 -6.74
C GLN A 325 -27.13 -1.83 -7.06
N ILE A 326 -26.29 -2.13 -6.07
CA ILE A 326 -25.47 -3.34 -6.05
C ILE A 326 -25.62 -4.00 -4.68
N VAL A 327 -25.80 -5.32 -4.67
CA VAL A 327 -25.83 -6.11 -3.44
C VAL A 327 -24.53 -6.87 -3.36
N VAL A 328 -23.80 -6.64 -2.27
CA VAL A 328 -22.52 -7.29 -1.99
C VAL A 328 -22.59 -8.04 -0.68
N ARG A 329 -21.65 -8.96 -0.46
CA ARG A 329 -21.47 -9.63 0.83
C ARG A 329 -20.31 -8.97 1.56
N ALA A 330 -20.55 -8.62 2.82
CA ALA A 330 -19.49 -8.17 3.71
C ALA A 330 -18.44 -9.29 3.90
N PRO A 331 -17.18 -8.94 4.22
CA PRO A 331 -16.14 -9.94 4.46
C PRO A 331 -16.60 -11.01 5.47
N PRO A 332 -16.20 -12.28 5.31
CA PRO A 332 -16.75 -13.37 6.10
C PRO A 332 -16.15 -13.47 7.51
N SER A 333 -14.94 -12.92 7.73
CA SER A 333 -14.24 -13.02 9.01
C SER A 333 -13.37 -11.81 9.33
N GLY A 334 -13.02 -11.68 10.62
CA GLY A 334 -12.07 -10.70 11.14
C GLY A 334 -10.64 -10.89 10.63
N ASN A 335 -10.25 -12.09 10.19
CA ASN A 335 -8.90 -12.31 9.64
C ASN A 335 -8.74 -11.68 8.25
N ILE A 336 -9.82 -11.71 7.46
CA ILE A 336 -9.88 -11.02 6.15
C ILE A 336 -10.08 -9.52 6.33
N ALA A 337 -10.93 -9.11 7.28
CA ALA A 337 -11.20 -7.71 7.55
C ALA A 337 -11.24 -7.46 9.07
N PRO A 338 -10.11 -7.14 9.71
CA PRO A 338 -10.07 -6.85 11.15
C PRO A 338 -11.14 -5.85 11.56
N ALA A 339 -11.74 -6.04 12.74
CA ALA A 339 -12.81 -5.16 13.20
C ALA A 339 -12.30 -3.71 13.29
N GLY A 340 -13.07 -2.76 12.78
CA GLY A 340 -12.57 -1.39 12.66
C GLY A 340 -13.30 -0.54 11.62
N ASN A 341 -12.77 0.66 11.40
CA ASN A 341 -13.31 1.62 10.45
C ASN A 341 -12.67 1.43 9.07
N TYR A 342 -13.52 1.37 8.05
CA TYR A 342 -13.15 1.25 6.66
C TYR A 342 -13.76 2.38 5.84
N LEU A 343 -13.07 2.78 4.79
CA LEU A 343 -13.65 3.59 3.73
C LEU A 343 -14.28 2.68 2.68
N LEU A 344 -15.59 2.78 2.51
CA LEU A 344 -16.33 2.05 1.48
C LEU A 344 -16.50 2.93 0.24
N PHE A 345 -16.19 2.37 -0.93
CA PHE A 345 -16.29 3.01 -2.24
C PHE A 345 -17.14 2.17 -3.19
N VAL A 346 -17.83 2.86 -4.10
CA VAL A 346 -18.35 2.24 -5.33
C VAL A 346 -17.43 2.68 -6.47
N VAL A 347 -16.91 1.73 -7.23
CA VAL A 347 -15.99 1.97 -8.34
C VAL A 347 -16.69 1.60 -9.65
N HIS A 348 -16.70 2.50 -10.62
CA HIS A 348 -17.28 2.29 -11.95
C HIS A 348 -16.22 2.61 -13.01
N LYS A 349 -15.83 1.64 -13.84
CA LYS A 349 -14.73 1.78 -14.81
C LYS A 349 -13.47 2.40 -14.19
N GLU A 350 -13.02 1.80 -13.08
CA GLU A 350 -11.88 2.29 -12.27
C GLU A 350 -12.06 3.66 -11.59
N ILE A 351 -13.22 4.32 -11.74
CA ILE A 351 -13.50 5.62 -11.13
C ILE A 351 -14.24 5.44 -9.81
N PRO A 352 -13.62 5.76 -8.66
CA PRO A 352 -14.25 5.59 -7.36
C PRO A 352 -15.13 6.78 -6.97
N SER A 353 -16.20 6.49 -6.24
CA SER A 353 -16.96 7.50 -5.52
C SER A 353 -16.09 8.24 -4.49
N PRO A 354 -16.57 9.35 -3.90
CA PRO A 354 -16.14 9.68 -2.55
C PRO A 354 -16.49 8.51 -1.62
N GLY A 355 -15.54 8.13 -0.76
CA GLY A 355 -15.71 7.08 0.22
C GLY A 355 -16.60 7.53 1.38
N ILE A 356 -17.23 6.56 2.02
CA ILE A 356 -17.95 6.74 3.28
C ILE A 356 -17.31 5.87 4.36
N TRP A 357 -17.30 6.34 5.61
CA TRP A 357 -16.89 5.48 6.72
C TRP A 357 -17.94 4.41 6.98
N VAL A 358 -17.52 3.16 7.17
CA VAL A 358 -18.32 2.06 7.71
C VAL A 358 -17.54 1.37 8.82
N HIS A 359 -18.23 0.73 9.75
CA HIS A 359 -17.61 0.03 10.88
C HIS A 359 -17.88 -1.48 10.77
N MET A 360 -16.82 -2.28 10.61
CA MET A 360 -16.87 -3.74 10.58
C MET A 360 -16.92 -4.30 12.01
N HIS A 361 -17.86 -5.21 12.27
CA HIS A 361 -18.05 -5.89 13.56
C HIS A 361 -18.74 -7.25 13.42
#